data_AF-A0A960V739-F1
#
_entry.id   AF-A0A960V739-F1
#
_cell.length_a   1.000
_cell.length_b   1.000
_cell.length_c   1.000
_cell.angle_alpha   90.00
_cell.angle_beta   90.00
_cell.angle_gamma   90.00
#
_symmetry.space_group_name_H-M   'P 1'
#
loop_
_entity.id
_entity.type
_entity.pdbx_description
1 polymer ?
#
loop_
_entity_poly.entity_id
_entity_poly.type
_entity_poly.pdbx_seq_one_letter_code
_entity_poly.pdbx_strand_id
1 'polypeptide(L)'
;VRPIVNKIQNLESMHLIRLFIIIFSFLSIFIPNLFFNKEEFILQIRPMFFFYYFFFFLSGAYIFKTNHLENLIPKNKNLIYLVPFLGMCFGLYVLLEEVDQYWMGFLFDPNRIRWRIAHLLLEVILAWGVSLFFLSLFRIIGNRETYYSKELTKSLLPVYLIHHPVAIYLGYIFSTIKIQREIAFFFHLLLVIAFSFYFYYFVKKFKYTSFLFGIQKDNKERVSISNTQNLRTKKI
;
A
#
# COMPACT_ATOMS: atom_id res chain seq x y z
N VAL A 1 -26.95 30.71 -0.56
CA VAL A 1 -25.62 31.18 -1.05
C VAL A 1 -24.45 30.58 -0.25
N ARG A 2 -24.32 30.82 1.07
CA ARG A 2 -23.27 30.20 1.91
C ARG A 2 -23.09 28.66 1.79
N PRO A 3 -24.16 27.83 1.76
CA PRO A 3 -23.97 26.37 1.64
C PRO A 3 -23.47 25.94 0.25
N ILE A 4 -23.74 26.73 -0.79
CA ILE A 4 -23.28 26.45 -2.15
C ILE A 4 -21.80 26.85 -2.28
N VAL A 5 -21.42 28.01 -1.75
CA VAL A 5 -20.03 28.49 -1.72
C VAL A 5 -19.12 27.53 -0.95
N ASN A 6 -19.55 27.07 0.23
CA ASN A 6 -18.79 26.09 1.01
C ASN A 6 -18.65 24.74 0.30
N LYS A 7 -19.67 24.32 -0.46
CA LYS A 7 -19.62 23.08 -1.24
C LYS A 7 -18.64 23.20 -2.41
N ILE A 8 -18.61 24.34 -3.10
CA ILE A 8 -17.68 24.60 -4.20
C ILE A 8 -16.23 24.66 -3.69
N GLN A 9 -15.97 25.40 -2.59
CA GLN A 9 -14.64 25.47 -1.98
C GLN A 9 -14.12 24.09 -1.54
N ASN A 10 -15.00 23.22 -1.04
CA ASN A 10 -14.64 21.86 -0.66
C ASN A 10 -14.39 20.94 -1.87
N LEU A 11 -15.09 21.16 -2.99
CA LEU A 11 -14.81 20.45 -4.24
C LEU A 11 -13.44 20.86 -4.82
N GLU A 12 -13.15 22.15 -4.85
CA GLU A 12 -11.86 22.67 -5.33
C GLU A 12 -10.69 22.12 -4.52
N SER A 13 -10.80 22.10 -3.18
CA SER A 13 -9.76 21.54 -2.32
C SER A 13 -9.51 20.04 -2.58
N MET A 14 -10.55 19.27 -2.90
CA MET A 14 -10.42 17.83 -3.20
C MET A 14 -9.75 17.56 -4.56
N HIS A 15 -10.03 18.38 -5.57
CA HIS A 15 -9.35 18.26 -6.86
C HIS A 15 -7.86 18.62 -6.74
N LEU A 16 -7.54 19.63 -5.92
CA LEU A 16 -6.15 20.00 -5.63
C LEU A 16 -5.38 18.88 -4.92
N ILE A 17 -6.00 18.19 -3.96
CA ILE A 17 -5.36 17.05 -3.28
C ILE A 17 -5.09 15.90 -4.26
N ARG A 18 -6.05 15.56 -5.13
CA ARG A 18 -5.86 14.53 -6.16
C ARG A 18 -4.72 14.88 -7.11
N LEU A 19 -4.69 16.12 -7.59
CA LEU A 19 -3.65 16.62 -8.45
C LEU A 19 -2.28 16.59 -7.76
N PHE A 20 -2.22 17.03 -6.50
CA PHE A 20 -1.01 17.00 -5.69
C PHE A 20 -0.47 15.57 -5.53
N ILE A 21 -1.32 14.59 -5.20
CA ILE A 21 -0.91 13.18 -5.05
C ILE A 21 -0.35 12.64 -6.38
N ILE A 22 -1.03 12.91 -7.50
CA ILE A 22 -0.58 12.45 -8.82
C ILE A 22 0.75 13.09 -9.20
N ILE A 23 0.89 14.41 -9.05
CA ILE A 23 2.12 15.13 -9.37
C ILE A 23 3.26 14.65 -8.47
N PHE A 24 3.02 14.51 -7.16
CA PHE A 24 4.02 14.04 -6.22
C PHE A 24 4.47 12.62 -6.55
N SER A 25 3.53 11.71 -6.83
CA SER A 25 3.81 10.32 -7.22
C SER A 25 4.52 10.24 -8.58
N PHE A 26 4.22 11.15 -9.50
CA PHE A 26 4.92 11.24 -10.79
C PHE A 26 6.35 11.72 -10.61
N LEU A 27 6.56 12.84 -9.91
CA LEU A 27 7.90 13.38 -9.66
C LEU A 27 8.78 12.39 -8.91
N SER A 28 8.21 11.62 -7.99
CA SER A 28 8.95 10.62 -7.23
C SER A 28 9.46 9.44 -8.06
N ILE A 29 8.89 9.19 -9.24
CA ILE A 29 9.38 8.17 -10.18
C ILE A 29 10.21 8.82 -11.29
N PHE A 30 9.77 9.98 -11.77
CA PHE A 30 10.43 10.72 -12.84
C PHE A 30 11.84 11.14 -12.45
N ILE A 31 12.03 11.74 -11.27
CA ILE A 31 13.34 12.22 -10.82
C ILE A 31 14.34 11.05 -10.72
N PRO A 32 14.05 9.92 -10.06
CA PRO A 32 14.94 8.77 -10.07
C PRO A 32 15.23 8.20 -11.47
N ASN A 33 14.27 8.22 -12.41
CA ASN A 33 14.51 7.80 -13.79
C ASN A 33 15.56 8.67 -14.51
N LEU A 34 15.80 9.91 -14.06
CA LEU A 34 16.85 10.77 -14.63
C LEU A 34 18.26 10.32 -14.24
N PHE A 35 18.40 9.61 -13.10
CA PHE A 35 19.69 9.27 -12.50
C PHE A 35 20.01 7.78 -12.51
N PHE A 36 18.99 6.92 -12.44
CA PHE A 36 19.17 5.48 -12.29
C PHE A 36 18.52 4.73 -13.46
N ASN A 37 19.25 3.78 -14.02
CA ASN A 37 18.67 2.83 -14.97
C ASN A 37 17.85 1.76 -14.22
N LYS A 38 16.80 1.22 -14.84
CA LYS A 38 15.91 0.21 -14.22
C LYS A 38 16.62 -1.12 -13.90
N GLU A 39 17.74 -1.38 -14.58
CA GLU A 39 18.57 -2.57 -14.40
C GLU A 39 19.71 -2.38 -13.40
N GLU A 40 19.93 -1.15 -12.90
CA GLU A 40 20.97 -0.90 -11.92
C GLU A 40 20.59 -1.46 -10.55
N PHE A 41 21.54 -2.17 -9.95
CA PHE A 41 21.44 -2.68 -8.59
C PHE A 41 22.49 -2.01 -7.72
N ILE A 42 22.05 -1.38 -6.64
CA ILE A 42 22.91 -0.86 -5.58
C ILE A 42 22.57 -1.67 -4.33
N LEU A 43 23.54 -2.43 -3.80
CA LEU A 43 23.33 -3.32 -2.65
C LEU A 43 22.16 -4.32 -2.86
N GLN A 44 22.04 -4.88 -4.08
CA GLN A 44 20.94 -5.76 -4.51
C GLN A 44 19.53 -5.12 -4.50
N ILE A 45 19.44 -3.83 -4.21
CA ILE A 45 18.21 -3.05 -4.31
C ILE A 45 18.21 -2.32 -5.64
N ARG A 46 17.09 -2.36 -6.36
CA ARG A 46 16.89 -1.51 -7.54
C ARG A 46 16.44 -0.13 -7.06
N PRO A 47 17.26 0.93 -7.17
CA PRO A 47 16.94 2.24 -6.59
C PRO A 47 15.61 2.80 -7.11
N MET A 48 15.37 2.61 -8.40
CA MET A 48 14.14 2.98 -9.07
C MET A 48 12.88 2.40 -8.38
N PHE A 49 12.89 1.11 -8.09
CA PHE A 49 11.78 0.46 -7.38
C PHE A 49 11.68 0.90 -5.93
N PHE A 50 12.81 1.10 -5.26
CA PHE A 50 12.81 1.63 -3.89
C PHE A 50 12.09 2.98 -3.82
N PHE A 51 12.48 3.94 -4.65
CA PHE A 51 11.84 5.26 -4.67
C PHE A 51 10.37 5.18 -5.06
N TYR A 52 10.04 4.38 -6.09
CA TYR A 52 8.66 4.11 -6.49
C TYR A 52 7.80 3.65 -5.29
N TYR A 53 8.18 2.56 -4.64
CA TYR A 53 7.38 2.00 -3.55
C TYR A 53 7.38 2.89 -2.30
N PHE A 54 8.52 3.50 -1.98
CA PHE A 54 8.65 4.36 -0.80
C PHE A 54 7.76 5.60 -0.90
N PHE A 55 7.75 6.29 -2.03
CA PHE A 55 6.95 7.50 -2.19
C PHE A 55 5.46 7.20 -2.34
N PHE A 56 5.08 6.11 -3.02
CA PHE A 56 3.69 5.63 -3.01
C PHE A 56 3.21 5.29 -1.59
N PHE A 57 4.06 4.65 -0.79
CA PHE A 57 3.77 4.38 0.62
C PHE A 57 3.58 5.68 1.41
N LEU A 58 4.45 6.68 1.24
CA LEU A 58 4.30 7.99 1.91
C LEU A 58 3.02 8.70 1.51
N SER A 59 2.67 8.70 0.22
CA SER A 59 1.40 9.27 -0.26
C SER A 59 0.19 8.54 0.32
N GLY A 60 0.21 7.21 0.33
CA GLY A 60 -0.84 6.40 0.96
C GLY A 60 -0.97 6.68 2.47
N ALA A 61 0.15 6.77 3.18
CA ALA A 61 0.19 7.09 4.61
C ALA A 61 -0.34 8.50 4.89
N TYR A 62 0.01 9.48 4.04
CA TYR A 62 -0.52 10.84 4.14
C TYR A 62 -2.05 10.87 3.97
N ILE A 63 -2.57 10.22 2.93
CA ILE A 63 -4.01 10.12 2.65
C ILE A 63 -4.75 9.46 3.83
N PHE A 64 -4.18 8.39 4.37
CA PHE A 64 -4.75 7.67 5.51
C PHE A 64 -4.76 8.57 6.76
N LYS A 65 -3.65 9.23 7.08
CA LYS A 65 -3.52 10.11 8.26
C LYS A 65 -4.44 11.34 8.20
N THR A 66 -4.66 11.88 7.01
CA THR A 66 -5.51 13.07 6.78
C THR A 66 -6.98 12.74 6.60
N ASN A 67 -7.37 11.46 6.67
CA ASN A 67 -8.73 10.98 6.41
C ASN A 67 -9.28 11.38 5.03
N HIS A 68 -8.42 11.65 4.05
CA HIS A 68 -8.84 11.96 2.68
C HIS A 68 -9.22 10.72 1.85
N LEU A 69 -8.97 9.52 2.38
CA LEU A 69 -9.23 8.25 1.69
C LEU A 69 -10.69 8.13 1.22
N GLU A 70 -11.67 8.49 2.05
CA GLU A 70 -13.09 8.40 1.69
C GLU A 70 -13.48 9.26 0.48
N ASN A 71 -12.76 10.37 0.28
CA ASN A 71 -13.00 11.30 -0.83
C ASN A 71 -12.32 10.85 -2.13
N LEU A 72 -11.31 9.98 -2.03
CA LEU A 72 -10.60 9.42 -3.18
C LEU A 72 -11.28 8.16 -3.71
N ILE A 73 -11.90 7.36 -2.84
CA ILE A 73 -12.58 6.13 -3.23
C ILE A 73 -13.78 6.46 -4.15
N PRO A 74 -13.83 5.90 -5.37
CA PRO A 74 -14.97 6.05 -6.25
C PRO A 74 -16.25 5.54 -5.58
N LYS A 75 -17.35 6.29 -5.71
CA LYS A 75 -18.69 5.81 -5.32
C LYS A 75 -19.15 4.73 -6.29
N ASN A 76 -20.04 3.83 -5.87
CA ASN A 76 -20.53 2.70 -6.67
C ASN A 76 -20.94 3.08 -8.10
N LYS A 77 -21.64 4.20 -8.28
CA LYS A 77 -22.06 4.68 -9.61
C LYS A 77 -20.90 5.06 -10.54
N ASN A 78 -19.74 5.41 -9.98
CA ASN A 78 -18.56 5.84 -10.75
C ASN A 78 -17.64 4.65 -11.09
N LEU A 79 -17.79 3.50 -10.44
CA LEU A 79 -16.96 2.33 -10.70
C LEU A 79 -17.14 1.78 -12.11
N ILE A 80 -18.37 1.84 -12.65
CA ILE A 80 -18.67 1.36 -14.00
C ILE A 80 -17.89 2.12 -15.08
N TYR A 81 -17.57 3.40 -14.83
CA TYR A 81 -16.76 4.22 -15.72
C TYR A 81 -15.26 4.08 -15.46
N LEU A 82 -14.86 3.69 -14.25
CA LEU A 82 -13.46 3.51 -13.88
C LEU A 82 -12.85 2.31 -14.61
N VAL A 83 -13.56 1.18 -14.69
CA VAL A 83 -13.05 -0.04 -15.36
C VAL A 83 -12.65 0.20 -16.81
N PRO A 84 -13.51 0.74 -17.70
CA PRO A 84 -13.12 1.01 -19.09
C PRO A 84 -12.02 2.08 -19.18
N PHE A 85 -12.01 3.07 -18.29
CA PHE A 85 -10.94 4.06 -18.23
C PHE A 85 -9.58 3.42 -17.90
N LEU A 86 -9.52 2.54 -16.89
CA LEU A 86 -8.30 1.81 -16.56
C LEU A 86 -7.88 0.85 -17.67
N GLY A 87 -8.84 0.19 -18.33
CA GLY A 87 -8.58 -0.63 -19.50
C GLY A 87 -7.96 0.15 -20.65
N MET A 88 -8.47 1.36 -20.92
CA MET A 88 -7.90 2.27 -21.92
C MET A 88 -6.49 2.73 -21.52
N CYS A 89 -6.27 3.16 -20.27
CA CYS A 89 -4.95 3.54 -19.78
C CYS A 89 -3.94 2.38 -19.86
N PHE A 90 -4.39 1.15 -19.57
CA PHE A 90 -3.56 -0.05 -19.65
C PHE A 90 -3.22 -0.38 -21.11
N GLY A 91 -4.19 -0.29 -22.02
CA GLY A 91 -3.94 -0.46 -23.46
C GLY A 91 -2.95 0.56 -24.00
N LEU A 92 -3.09 1.84 -23.61
CA LEU A 92 -2.13 2.89 -23.96
C LEU A 92 -0.73 2.62 -23.38
N TYR A 93 -0.66 2.12 -22.15
CA TYR A 93 0.60 1.76 -21.49
C TYR A 93 1.33 0.66 -22.29
N VAL A 94 0.63 -0.40 -22.66
CA VAL A 94 1.21 -1.51 -23.46
C VAL A 94 1.65 -1.02 -24.85
N LEU A 95 0.86 -0.18 -25.52
CA LEU A 95 1.25 0.40 -26.81
C LEU A 95 2.50 1.30 -26.69
N LEU A 96 2.61 2.05 -25.59
CA LEU A 96 3.79 2.87 -25.31
C LEU A 96 5.04 2.04 -25.04
N GLU A 97 4.91 0.82 -24.51
CA GLU A 97 6.03 -0.08 -24.28
C GLU A 97 6.72 -0.53 -25.59
N GLU A 98 5.98 -0.57 -26.70
CA GLU A 98 6.56 -0.84 -28.03
C GLU A 98 7.46 0.32 -28.52
N VAL A 99 7.10 1.57 -28.19
CA VAL A 99 7.81 2.78 -28.64
C VAL A 99 8.92 3.17 -27.67
N ASP A 100 8.63 3.15 -26.37
CA ASP A 100 9.52 3.47 -25.27
C ASP A 100 9.68 2.25 -24.35
N GLN A 101 10.57 1.35 -24.76
CA GLN A 101 10.88 0.16 -23.97
C GLN A 101 11.44 0.58 -22.60
N TYR A 102 10.73 0.19 -21.54
CA TYR A 102 10.97 0.70 -20.20
C TYR A 102 12.32 0.33 -19.58
N TRP A 103 13.04 -0.63 -20.19
CA TRP A 103 14.38 -1.05 -19.76
C TRP A 103 15.47 -0.08 -20.23
N MET A 104 15.23 0.70 -21.30
CA MET A 104 16.19 1.66 -21.80
C MET A 104 16.27 2.89 -20.88
N GLY A 105 17.51 3.29 -20.58
CA GLY A 105 17.83 4.46 -19.79
C GLY A 105 17.41 5.77 -20.45
N PHE A 106 17.14 6.78 -19.62
CA PHE A 106 16.65 8.08 -20.07
C PHE A 106 17.61 8.82 -21.01
N LEU A 107 18.92 8.61 -20.85
CA LEU A 107 19.97 9.25 -21.64
C LEU A 107 20.18 8.62 -23.03
N PHE A 108 19.51 7.51 -23.33
CA PHE A 108 19.73 6.78 -24.57
C PHE A 108 19.22 7.52 -25.82
N ASP A 109 18.12 8.27 -25.69
CA ASP A 109 17.56 9.08 -26.79
C ASP A 109 16.75 10.28 -26.25
N PRO A 110 17.25 11.52 -26.42
CA PRO A 110 16.56 12.73 -25.95
C PRO A 110 15.17 12.93 -26.55
N ASN A 111 14.90 12.39 -27.75
CA ASN A 111 13.60 12.54 -28.40
C ASN A 111 12.50 11.68 -27.73
N ARG A 112 12.90 10.71 -26.90
CA ARG A 112 11.98 9.83 -26.16
C ARG A 112 11.46 10.42 -24.86
N ILE A 113 11.98 11.56 -24.42
CA ILE A 113 11.58 12.20 -23.16
C ILE A 113 10.06 12.38 -23.04
N ARG A 114 9.41 12.74 -24.15
CA ARG A 114 7.95 12.96 -24.20
C ARG A 114 7.19 11.66 -24.00
N TRP A 115 7.67 10.58 -24.61
CA TRP A 115 7.10 9.25 -24.47
C TRP A 115 7.32 8.70 -23.07
N ARG A 116 8.52 8.87 -22.50
CA ARG A 116 8.82 8.46 -21.12
C ARG A 116 7.95 9.17 -20.09
N ILE A 117 7.74 10.48 -20.26
CA ILE A 117 6.82 11.25 -19.40
C ILE A 117 5.40 10.68 -19.49
N ALA A 118 4.89 10.44 -20.70
CA ALA A 118 3.56 9.85 -20.89
C ALA A 118 3.45 8.44 -20.27
N HIS A 119 4.48 7.63 -20.44
CA HIS A 119 4.53 6.26 -19.95
C HIS A 119 4.56 6.21 -18.40
N LEU A 120 5.37 7.07 -17.77
CA LEU A 120 5.41 7.22 -16.31
C LEU A 120 4.10 7.80 -15.74
N LEU A 121 3.47 8.75 -16.44
CA LEU A 121 2.17 9.27 -16.03
C LEU A 121 1.09 8.17 -16.07
N LEU A 122 1.08 7.33 -17.11
CA LEU A 122 0.17 6.19 -17.18
C LEU A 122 0.45 5.19 -16.05
N GLU A 123 1.71 4.92 -15.73
CA GLU A 123 2.07 4.05 -14.60
C GLU A 123 1.48 4.57 -13.28
N VAL A 124 1.58 5.88 -13.02
CA VAL A 124 1.00 6.51 -11.82
C VAL A 124 -0.52 6.43 -11.82
N ILE A 125 -1.16 6.74 -12.95
CA ILE A 125 -2.62 6.68 -13.10
C ILE A 125 -3.13 5.26 -12.87
N LEU A 126 -2.45 4.26 -13.44
CA LEU A 126 -2.78 2.85 -13.27
C LEU A 126 -2.57 2.39 -11.83
N ALA A 127 -1.44 2.72 -11.20
CA ALA A 127 -1.14 2.33 -9.83
C ALA A 127 -2.20 2.86 -8.84
N TRP A 128 -2.53 4.16 -8.92
CA TRP A 128 -3.59 4.73 -8.10
C TRP A 128 -4.98 4.24 -8.49
N GLY A 129 -5.26 4.18 -9.79
CA GLY A 129 -6.55 3.80 -10.32
C GLY A 129 -6.96 2.37 -9.96
N VAL A 130 -6.05 1.42 -10.12
CA VAL A 130 -6.24 0.01 -9.73
C VAL A 130 -6.39 -0.12 -8.21
N SER A 131 -5.58 0.61 -7.44
CA SER A 131 -5.69 0.62 -5.96
C SER A 131 -7.06 1.13 -5.50
N LEU A 132 -7.54 2.24 -6.08
CA LEU A 132 -8.85 2.81 -5.77
C LEU A 132 -10.01 1.93 -6.26
N PHE A 133 -9.83 1.25 -7.39
CA PHE A 133 -10.77 0.25 -7.89
C PHE A 133 -10.93 -0.89 -6.89
N PHE A 134 -9.83 -1.52 -6.46
CA PHE A 134 -9.89 -2.61 -5.49
C PHE A 134 -10.43 -2.16 -4.13
N LEU A 135 -10.04 -0.99 -3.64
CA LEU A 135 -10.61 -0.42 -2.40
C LEU A 135 -12.13 -0.24 -2.49
N SER A 136 -12.63 0.25 -3.62
CA SER A 136 -14.07 0.43 -3.83
C SER A 136 -14.79 -0.92 -3.99
N LEU A 137 -14.20 -1.87 -4.72
CA LEU A 137 -14.71 -3.22 -4.89
C LEU A 137 -14.80 -3.96 -3.53
N PHE A 138 -13.72 -3.93 -2.74
CA PHE A 138 -13.69 -4.52 -1.40
C PHE A 138 -14.64 -3.83 -0.44
N ARG A 139 -14.90 -2.53 -0.61
CA ARG A 139 -15.97 -1.86 0.14
C ARG A 139 -17.34 -2.42 -0.23
N ILE A 140 -17.65 -2.65 -1.50
CA ILE A 140 -18.94 -3.23 -1.91
C ILE A 140 -19.12 -4.63 -1.33
N ILE A 141 -18.08 -5.47 -1.42
CA ILE A 141 -18.14 -6.87 -0.99
C ILE A 141 -18.08 -7.00 0.55
N GLY A 142 -17.28 -6.17 1.19
CA GLY A 142 -16.78 -6.37 2.55
C GLY A 142 -17.19 -5.31 3.57
N ASN A 143 -18.06 -4.35 3.24
CA ASN A 143 -18.56 -3.33 4.19
C ASN A 143 -19.58 -3.92 5.20
N ARG A 144 -19.16 -4.96 5.90
CA ARG A 144 -19.82 -5.52 7.09
C ARG A 144 -18.92 -5.19 8.28
N GLU A 145 -19.30 -4.19 9.06
CA GLU A 145 -18.68 -3.96 10.36
C GLU A 145 -19.06 -5.10 11.30
N THR A 146 -18.13 -6.04 11.47
CA THR A 146 -18.22 -7.12 12.45
C THR A 146 -17.06 -6.95 13.43
N TYR A 147 -17.14 -7.61 14.58
CA TYR A 147 -16.02 -7.67 15.51
C TYR A 147 -14.73 -8.18 14.83
N TYR A 148 -14.85 -9.22 14.01
CA TYR A 148 -13.73 -9.81 13.27
C TYR A 148 -13.13 -8.85 12.23
N SER A 149 -13.93 -8.05 11.52
CA SER A 149 -13.38 -7.11 10.53
C SER A 149 -12.59 -5.97 11.16
N LYS A 150 -12.93 -5.55 12.40
CA LYS A 150 -12.13 -4.57 13.16
C LYS A 150 -10.78 -5.15 13.58
N GLU A 151 -10.75 -6.38 14.06
CA GLU A 151 -9.50 -7.05 14.44
C GLU A 151 -8.61 -7.31 13.21
N LEU A 152 -9.20 -7.80 12.11
CA LEU A 152 -8.49 -8.01 10.85
C LEU A 152 -7.86 -6.71 10.34
N THR A 153 -8.62 -5.60 10.35
CA THR A 153 -8.09 -4.28 9.95
C THR A 153 -6.91 -3.85 10.80
N LYS A 154 -6.97 -4.04 12.12
CA LYS A 154 -5.86 -3.74 13.03
C LYS A 154 -4.64 -4.64 12.81
N SER A 155 -4.87 -5.87 12.35
CA SER A 155 -3.80 -6.84 12.08
C SER A 155 -3.10 -6.63 10.73
N LEU A 156 -3.74 -5.94 9.76
CA LEU A 156 -3.22 -5.78 8.39
C LEU A 156 -1.80 -5.20 8.35
N LEU A 157 -1.57 -4.03 8.95
CA LEU A 157 -0.26 -3.37 8.92
C LEU A 157 0.83 -4.19 9.65
N PRO A 158 0.61 -4.67 10.88
CA PRO A 158 1.57 -5.54 11.55
C PRO A 158 1.90 -6.81 10.76
N VAL A 159 0.89 -7.54 10.27
CA VAL A 159 1.09 -8.78 9.51
C VAL A 159 1.83 -8.48 8.21
N TYR A 160 1.50 -7.37 7.54
CA TYR A 160 2.24 -6.91 6.36
C TYR A 160 3.72 -6.62 6.66
N LEU A 161 4.05 -6.02 7.80
CA LEU A 161 5.45 -5.78 8.15
C LEU A 161 6.19 -7.06 8.59
N ILE A 162 5.48 -8.01 9.22
CA ILE A 162 6.06 -9.25 9.77
C ILE A 162 6.25 -10.32 8.68
N HIS A 163 5.35 -10.42 7.68
CA HIS A 163 5.41 -11.52 6.72
C HIS A 163 6.66 -11.47 5.83
N HIS A 164 7.17 -10.27 5.50
CA HIS A 164 8.39 -10.13 4.70
C HIS A 164 9.64 -10.74 5.38
N PRO A 165 10.05 -10.34 6.60
CA PRO A 165 11.20 -10.94 7.27
C PRO A 165 11.00 -12.44 7.55
N VAL A 166 9.79 -12.86 7.89
CA VAL A 166 9.46 -14.29 8.07
C VAL A 166 9.65 -15.06 6.75
N ALA A 167 9.17 -14.52 5.63
CA ALA A 167 9.31 -15.14 4.31
C ALA A 167 10.78 -15.24 3.86
N ILE A 168 11.59 -14.21 4.15
CA ILE A 168 13.03 -14.23 3.86
C ILE A 168 13.73 -15.31 4.68
N TYR A 169 13.48 -15.34 6.00
CA TYR A 169 14.10 -16.31 6.90
C TYR A 169 13.73 -17.75 6.53
N LEU A 170 12.45 -18.03 6.30
CA LEU A 170 12.00 -19.36 5.88
C LEU A 170 12.52 -19.70 4.49
N GLY A 171 12.57 -18.73 3.57
CA GLY A 171 13.12 -18.92 2.23
C GLY A 171 14.58 -19.36 2.28
N TYR A 172 15.37 -18.78 3.18
CA TYR A 172 16.75 -19.22 3.45
C TYR A 172 16.80 -20.65 3.99
N ILE A 173 15.93 -21.02 4.94
CA ILE A 173 15.90 -22.41 5.45
C ILE A 173 15.57 -23.39 4.31
N PHE A 174 14.50 -23.13 3.55
CA PHE A 174 14.08 -24.03 2.48
C PHE A 174 15.09 -24.12 1.32
N SER A 175 15.90 -23.08 1.08
CA SER A 175 16.95 -23.16 0.06
C SER A 175 18.11 -24.09 0.46
N THR A 176 18.29 -24.36 1.76
CA THR A 176 19.32 -25.28 2.26
C THR A 176 18.88 -26.74 2.32
N ILE A 177 17.58 -27.01 2.25
CA ILE A 177 17.03 -28.36 2.40
C ILE A 177 16.79 -28.97 1.02
N LYS A 178 17.19 -30.23 0.83
CA LYS A 178 16.90 -31.01 -0.38
C LYS A 178 15.46 -31.55 -0.35
N ILE A 179 14.48 -30.68 -0.55
CA ILE A 179 13.06 -31.02 -0.73
C ILE A 179 12.64 -30.67 -2.16
N GLN A 180 11.62 -31.37 -2.67
CA GLN A 180 11.01 -31.07 -3.96
C GLN A 180 10.46 -29.63 -4.01
N ARG A 181 10.71 -28.90 -5.10
CA ARG A 181 10.42 -27.46 -5.20
C ARG A 181 8.96 -27.10 -4.87
N GLU A 182 8.00 -27.89 -5.36
CA GLU A 182 6.57 -27.63 -5.17
C GLU A 182 6.17 -27.80 -3.70
N ILE A 183 6.71 -28.83 -3.05
CA ILE A 183 6.49 -29.12 -1.63
C ILE A 183 7.11 -28.01 -0.77
N ALA A 184 8.34 -27.61 -1.08
CA ALA A 184 9.02 -26.51 -0.40
C ALA A 184 8.23 -25.19 -0.53
N PHE A 185 7.70 -24.90 -1.71
CA PHE A 185 6.86 -23.72 -1.94
C PHE A 185 5.58 -23.75 -1.10
N PHE A 186 4.86 -24.87 -1.08
CA PHE A 186 3.63 -25.00 -0.32
C PHE A 186 3.87 -24.85 1.19
N PHE A 187 4.89 -25.52 1.73
CA PHE A 187 5.24 -25.40 3.15
C PHE A 187 5.77 -24.01 3.50
N HIS A 188 6.56 -23.39 2.62
CA HIS A 188 7.01 -22.01 2.79
C HIS A 188 5.81 -21.08 2.95
N LEU A 189 4.84 -21.12 2.04
CA LEU A 189 3.65 -20.29 2.10
C LEU A 189 2.86 -20.50 3.40
N LEU A 190 2.61 -21.76 3.76
CA LEU A 190 1.84 -22.11 4.95
C LEU A 190 2.53 -21.63 6.22
N LEU A 191 3.84 -21.81 6.33
CA LEU A 191 4.64 -21.37 7.47
C LEU A 191 4.74 -19.84 7.54
N VAL A 192 4.88 -19.14 6.41
CA VAL A 192 4.87 -17.67 6.39
C VAL A 192 3.58 -17.13 6.98
N ILE A 193 2.44 -17.67 6.56
CA ILE A 193 1.13 -17.25 7.09
C ILE A 193 1.05 -17.57 8.59
N ALA A 194 1.35 -18.81 8.99
CA ALA A 194 1.26 -19.25 10.38
C ALA A 194 2.16 -18.42 11.32
N PHE A 195 3.42 -18.24 10.96
CA PHE A 195 4.36 -17.46 11.77
C PHE A 195 4.02 -15.97 11.78
N SER A 196 3.49 -15.41 10.68
CA SER A 196 3.06 -14.01 10.67
C SER A 196 1.94 -13.73 11.68
N PHE A 197 0.95 -14.64 11.77
CA PHE A 197 -0.08 -14.55 12.79
C PHE A 197 0.47 -14.78 14.20
N TYR A 198 1.34 -15.77 14.39
CA TYR A 198 1.99 -16.02 15.69
C TYR A 198 2.75 -14.78 16.20
N PHE A 199 3.60 -14.20 15.35
CA PHE A 199 4.36 -13.00 15.69
C PHE A 199 3.45 -11.78 15.88
N TYR A 200 2.36 -11.65 15.13
CA TYR A 200 1.36 -10.61 15.37
C TYR A 200 0.81 -10.67 16.81
N TYR A 201 0.39 -11.84 17.27
CA TYR A 201 -0.09 -12.02 18.65
C TYR A 201 0.99 -11.72 19.69
N PHE A 202 2.24 -12.11 19.40
CA PHE A 202 3.38 -11.78 20.25
C PHE A 202 3.65 -10.27 20.32
N VAL A 203 3.67 -9.58 19.18
CA VAL A 203 3.88 -8.12 19.06
C VAL A 203 2.77 -7.34 19.75
N LYS A 204 1.52 -7.82 19.69
CA LYS A 204 0.37 -7.21 20.38
C LYS A 204 0.54 -7.21 21.92
N LYS A 205 1.23 -8.22 22.47
CA LYS A 205 1.43 -8.38 23.92
C LYS A 205 2.24 -7.22 24.51
N PHE A 206 3.37 -6.84 23.91
CA PHE A 206 4.28 -5.85 24.49
C PHE A 206 3.99 -4.41 24.03
N LYS A 207 4.14 -3.46 24.95
CA LYS A 207 3.81 -2.04 24.72
C LYS A 207 4.68 -1.41 23.61
N TYR A 208 6.00 -1.60 23.69
CA TYR A 208 6.94 -1.01 22.74
C TYR A 208 6.78 -1.58 21.32
N THR A 209 6.63 -2.90 21.20
CA THR A 209 6.40 -3.55 19.90
C THR A 209 5.05 -3.16 19.33
N SER A 210 3.99 -3.10 20.14
CA SER A 210 2.67 -2.66 19.66
C SER A 210 2.69 -1.24 19.10
N PHE A 211 3.49 -0.34 19.70
CA PHE A 211 3.69 1.01 19.19
C PHE A 211 4.45 1.03 17.87
N LEU A 212 5.56 0.30 17.76
CA LEU A 212 6.38 0.23 16.53
C LEU A 212 5.59 -0.28 15.32
N PHE A 213 4.68 -1.24 15.54
CA PHE A 213 3.84 -1.81 14.48
C PHE A 213 2.50 -1.08 14.30
N GLY A 214 2.30 0.07 14.95
CA GLY A 214 1.09 0.89 14.78
C GLY A 214 -0.19 0.28 15.36
N ILE A 215 -0.08 -0.69 16.26
CA ILE A 215 -1.23 -1.33 16.92
C ILE A 215 -1.76 -0.39 18.02
N GLN A 216 -2.88 0.27 17.75
CA GLN A 216 -3.61 1.02 18.77
C GLN A 216 -4.34 0.04 19.69
N LYS A 217 -3.89 -0.06 20.95
CA LYS A 217 -4.62 -0.79 22.00
C LYS A 217 -5.90 -0.02 22.34
N ASP A 218 -7.06 -0.64 22.17
CA ASP A 218 -8.33 -0.03 22.55
C ASP A 218 -8.31 0.31 24.04
N ASN A 219 -8.71 1.54 24.38
CA ASN A 219 -8.79 2.00 25.78
C ASN A 219 -9.69 1.10 26.66
N LYS A 220 -10.59 0.29 26.08
CA LYS A 220 -11.42 -0.68 26.81
C LYS A 220 -10.60 -1.79 27.49
N GLU A 221 -9.49 -2.25 26.89
CA GLU A 221 -8.60 -3.23 27.54
C GLU A 221 -7.83 -2.63 28.73
N ARG A 222 -7.53 -1.32 28.69
CA ARG A 222 -6.89 -0.64 29.83
C ARG A 222 -7.83 -0.52 31.02
N VAL A 223 -9.12 -0.27 30.78
CA VAL A 223 -10.14 -0.17 31.84
C VAL A 223 -10.44 -1.53 32.47
N SER A 224 -10.46 -2.61 31.70
CA SER A 224 -10.65 -3.96 32.27
C SER A 224 -9.44 -4.40 33.11
N ILE A 225 -8.21 -4.11 32.67
CA ILE A 225 -6.99 -4.44 33.44
C ILE A 225 -6.88 -3.56 34.69
N SER A 226 -7.20 -2.26 34.62
CA SER A 226 -7.20 -1.38 35.79
C SER A 226 -8.26 -1.76 36.82
N ASN A 227 -9.45 -2.18 36.37
CA ASN A 227 -10.52 -2.65 37.28
C ASN A 227 -10.16 -3.99 37.94
N THR A 228 -9.48 -4.88 37.21
CA THR A 228 -9.02 -6.16 37.77
C THR A 228 -7.89 -5.97 38.78
N GLN A 229 -7.00 -4.99 38.57
CA GLN A 229 -5.97 -4.60 39.54
C GLN A 229 -6.57 -3.91 40.78
N ASN A 230 -7.56 -3.01 40.60
CA ASN A 230 -8.27 -2.37 41.71
C ASN A 230 -9.10 -3.34 42.57
N LEU A 231 -9.64 -4.42 41.97
CA LEU A 231 -10.32 -5.48 42.72
C LEU A 231 -9.37 -6.39 43.51
N ARG A 232 -8.10 -6.48 43.09
CA ARG A 232 -7.06 -7.21 43.84
C ARG A 232 -6.45 -6.37 44.96
N THR A 233 -6.30 -5.06 44.79
CA THR A 233 -5.76 -4.17 45.85
C THR A 233 -6.78 -3.85 46.94
N LYS A 234 -8.09 -3.94 46.67
CA LYS A 234 -9.15 -3.80 47.70
C LYS A 234 -9.43 -5.07 48.52
N LYS A 235 -8.73 -6.17 48.25
CA LYS A 235 -8.93 -7.48 48.92
C LYS A 235 -7.82 -7.84 49.92
N ILE A 236 -7.00 -6.87 50.32
CA ILE A 236 -5.96 -7.02 51.36
C ILE A 236 -6.29 -6.06 52.49
#